data_AF-A0A9E2S7T0-F1
#
_entry.id   AF-A0A9E2S7T0-F1
#
_cell.length_a   1.000
_cell.length_b   1.000
_cell.length_c   1.000
_cell.angle_alpha   90.00
_cell.angle_beta   90.00
_cell.angle_gamma   90.00
#
_symmetry.space_group_name_H-M   'P 1'
#
loop_
_entity.id
_entity.type
_entity.pdbx_description
1 polymer ?
#
loop_
_entity_poly.entity_id
_entity_poly.type
_entity_poly.pdbx_seq_one_letter_code
_entity_poly.pdbx_strand_id
1 'polypeptide(L)'
;MSRILFLSMPSETHMNPTLGLARELTSQGEDVVFFSSEEFKKSVQEAGAEFVAYKEDMNISDAKQLRPTKFVDDVLSQTRAYKFDYIVYSEAYPFAGVIARILDIPSVSSLAVFVPLKELLKTEKQNGSNIRMGAFGKTSFIMDKLKKIKDDLVERYKSIVPEDISSLFYNKSKLDVVYG
;
A
#
# COMPACT_ATOMS: atom_id res chain seq x y z
N MET A 1 -19.22 -13.03 -10.15
CA MET A 1 -18.96 -11.58 -10.03
C MET A 1 -18.83 -11.28 -8.56
N SER A 2 -17.59 -11.14 -8.14
CA SER A 2 -17.16 -10.69 -6.84
C SER A 2 -16.84 -9.20 -6.93
N ARG A 3 -16.96 -8.48 -5.82
CA ARG A 3 -16.53 -7.09 -5.72
C ARG A 3 -15.19 -6.99 -5.01
N ILE A 4 -14.23 -6.35 -5.66
CA ILE A 4 -12.83 -6.30 -5.27
C ILE A 4 -12.48 -4.90 -4.79
N LEU A 5 -11.91 -4.81 -3.59
CA LEU A 5 -11.23 -3.59 -3.14
C LEU A 5 -9.80 -3.63 -3.66
N PHE A 6 -9.42 -2.72 -4.53
CA PHE A 6 -8.08 -2.64 -5.09
C PHE A 6 -7.33 -1.43 -4.53
N LEU A 7 -6.24 -1.68 -3.79
CA LEU A 7 -5.41 -0.62 -3.21
C LEU A 7 -4.01 -0.59 -3.85
N SER A 8 -3.64 0.53 -4.46
CA SER A 8 -2.29 0.72 -5.00
C SER A 8 -1.66 2.02 -4.50
N MET A 9 -0.32 2.02 -4.42
CA MET A 9 0.44 3.23 -4.13
C MET A 9 0.45 4.08 -5.40
N PRO A 10 0.06 5.36 -5.33
CA PRO A 10 -0.04 6.24 -6.49
C PRO A 10 1.35 6.67 -6.97
N SER A 11 2.02 5.80 -7.72
CA SER A 11 3.25 6.13 -8.45
C SER A 11 3.33 5.31 -9.73
N GLU A 12 4.01 5.85 -10.75
CA GLU A 12 4.16 5.16 -12.04
C GLU A 12 4.74 3.75 -11.90
N THR A 13 5.70 3.57 -10.99
CA THR A 13 6.37 2.27 -10.73
C THR A 13 5.45 1.19 -10.19
N HIS A 14 4.38 1.55 -9.48
CA HIS A 14 3.43 0.59 -8.91
C HIS A 14 2.10 0.54 -9.67
N MET A 15 1.75 1.59 -10.40
CA MET A 15 0.50 1.68 -11.15
C MET A 15 0.49 0.78 -12.39
N ASN A 16 1.57 0.71 -13.18
CA ASN A 16 1.53 -0.04 -14.45
C ASN A 16 1.18 -1.54 -14.28
N PRO A 17 1.81 -2.30 -13.35
CA PRO A 17 1.47 -3.71 -13.16
C PRO A 17 0.08 -3.90 -12.55
N THR A 18 -0.32 -3.01 -11.63
CA THR A 18 -1.63 -3.10 -10.96
C THR A 18 -2.80 -2.76 -11.89
N LEU A 19 -2.61 -1.81 -12.83
CA LEU A 19 -3.58 -1.53 -13.89
C LEU A 19 -3.75 -2.70 -14.85
N GLY A 20 -2.66 -3.42 -15.18
CA GLY A 20 -2.73 -4.64 -15.96
C GLY A 20 -3.57 -5.72 -15.29
N LEU A 21 -3.36 -5.94 -13.99
CA LEU A 21 -4.15 -6.88 -13.19
C LEU A 21 -5.62 -6.44 -13.07
N ALA A 22 -5.88 -5.16 -12.82
CA ALA A 22 -7.24 -4.62 -12.77
C ALA A 22 -7.98 -4.85 -14.08
N ARG A 23 -7.31 -4.63 -15.23
CA ARG A 23 -7.89 -4.88 -16.56
C ARG A 23 -8.25 -6.35 -16.79
N GLU A 24 -7.42 -7.27 -16.32
CA GLU A 24 -7.73 -8.69 -16.45
C GLU A 24 -8.89 -9.09 -15.52
N LEU A 25 -8.91 -8.60 -14.28
CA LEU A 25 -10.02 -8.89 -13.36
C LEU A 25 -11.36 -8.37 -13.91
N THR A 26 -11.38 -7.16 -14.44
CA THR A 26 -12.60 -6.58 -15.04
C THR A 26 -13.00 -7.32 -16.32
N SER A 27 -12.06 -7.78 -17.15
CA SER A 27 -12.35 -8.55 -18.37
C SER A 27 -12.99 -9.91 -18.06
N GLN A 28 -12.65 -10.50 -16.91
CA GLN A 28 -13.25 -11.74 -16.39
C GLN A 28 -14.62 -11.52 -15.70
N GLY A 29 -15.10 -10.27 -15.66
CA GLY A 29 -16.41 -9.91 -15.10
C GLY A 29 -16.40 -9.68 -13.59
N GLU A 30 -15.24 -9.41 -12.98
CA GLU A 30 -15.16 -8.93 -11.59
C GLU A 30 -15.46 -7.42 -11.51
N ASP A 31 -16.02 -7.00 -10.37
CA ASP A 31 -16.35 -5.60 -10.10
C ASP A 31 -15.23 -4.95 -9.26
N VAL A 32 -14.36 -4.20 -9.92
CA VAL A 32 -13.13 -3.65 -9.31
C VAL A 32 -13.36 -2.20 -8.87
N VAL A 33 -13.27 -1.94 -7.56
CA VAL A 33 -13.20 -0.59 -6.99
C VAL A 33 -11.74 -0.28 -6.66
N PHE A 34 -11.13 0.61 -7.44
CA PHE A 34 -9.71 0.89 -7.40
C PHE A 34 -9.44 2.27 -6.78
N PHE A 35 -8.70 2.26 -5.67
CA PHE A 35 -8.27 3.48 -5.00
C PHE A 35 -6.92 3.97 -5.53
N SER A 36 -6.85 5.25 -5.92
CA SER A 36 -5.60 5.90 -6.34
C SER A 36 -5.65 7.43 -6.18
N SER A 37 -4.60 8.13 -6.58
CA SER A 37 -4.60 9.59 -6.73
C SER A 37 -5.32 10.01 -8.02
N GLU A 38 -5.81 11.25 -8.07
CA GLU A 38 -6.57 11.81 -9.20
C GLU A 38 -5.80 11.75 -10.54
N GLU A 39 -4.46 11.81 -10.51
CA GLU A 39 -3.64 11.76 -11.72
C GLU A 39 -3.78 10.42 -12.48
N PHE A 40 -4.11 9.33 -11.77
CA PHE A 40 -4.29 8.00 -12.35
C PHE A 40 -5.75 7.66 -12.69
N LYS A 41 -6.70 8.55 -12.42
CA LYS A 41 -8.13 8.33 -12.65
C LYS A 41 -8.44 7.78 -14.03
N LYS A 42 -7.90 8.43 -15.07
CA LYS A 42 -8.13 8.03 -16.46
C LYS A 42 -7.61 6.61 -16.72
N SER A 43 -6.41 6.30 -16.28
CA SER A 43 -5.80 4.98 -16.46
C SER A 43 -6.57 3.87 -15.74
N VAL A 44 -7.07 4.16 -14.54
CA VAL A 44 -7.95 3.23 -13.78
C VAL A 44 -9.25 2.95 -14.53
N GLN A 45 -9.91 3.99 -15.03
CA GLN A 45 -11.15 3.84 -15.79
C GLN A 45 -10.93 3.12 -17.13
N GLU A 46 -9.80 3.36 -17.81
CA GLU A 46 -9.39 2.63 -19.02
C GLU A 46 -9.01 1.16 -18.73
N ALA A 47 -8.80 0.77 -17.48
CA ALA A 47 -8.70 -0.62 -17.05
C ALA A 47 -10.07 -1.24 -16.73
N GLY A 48 -11.17 -0.50 -16.92
CA GLY A 48 -12.53 -0.98 -16.65
C GLY A 48 -12.93 -0.96 -15.18
N ALA A 49 -12.11 -0.37 -14.30
CA ALA A 49 -12.37 -0.31 -12.87
C ALA A 49 -13.10 0.98 -12.46
N GLU A 50 -13.89 0.91 -11.39
CA GLU A 50 -14.43 2.08 -10.70
C GLU A 50 -13.29 2.81 -9.97
N PHE A 51 -13.13 4.11 -10.23
CA PHE A 51 -12.11 4.93 -9.60
C PHE A 51 -12.62 5.58 -8.32
N VAL A 52 -11.86 5.46 -7.24
CA VAL A 52 -12.07 6.20 -5.98
C VAL A 52 -10.80 6.94 -5.61
N ALA A 53 -10.90 8.25 -5.38
CA ALA A 53 -9.77 9.07 -4.96
C ALA A 53 -9.47 8.92 -3.46
N TYR A 54 -8.19 8.87 -3.11
CA TYR A 54 -7.77 9.13 -1.73
C TYR A 54 -8.08 10.59 -1.35
N LYS A 55 -8.65 10.81 -0.16
CA LYS A 55 -8.90 12.15 0.39
C LYS A 55 -7.77 12.62 1.30
N GLU A 56 -6.95 11.69 1.78
CA GLU A 56 -5.74 11.96 2.55
C GLU A 56 -4.51 11.57 1.73
N ASP A 57 -3.40 12.30 1.91
CA ASP A 57 -2.18 12.09 1.14
C ASP A 57 -1.38 10.88 1.69
N MET A 58 -1.02 9.96 0.80
CA MET A 58 -0.11 8.84 1.07
C MET A 58 1.36 9.26 0.89
N ASN A 59 1.76 10.38 1.48
CA ASN A 59 3.15 10.82 1.39
C ASN A 59 4.02 10.15 2.46
N ILE A 60 4.49 8.94 2.18
CA ILE A 60 5.36 8.17 3.08
C ILE A 60 6.75 8.83 3.20
N SER A 61 7.16 9.60 2.19
CA SER A 61 8.44 10.30 2.15
C SER A 61 8.50 11.49 3.11
N ASP A 62 7.38 12.18 3.31
CA ASP A 62 7.25 13.27 4.28
C ASP A 62 6.41 12.85 5.50
N ALA A 63 7.08 12.23 6.46
CA ALA A 63 6.48 11.83 7.74
C ALA A 63 5.88 12.97 8.58
N LYS A 64 6.10 14.25 8.25
CA LYS A 64 5.38 15.35 8.91
C LYS A 64 3.95 15.49 8.38
N GLN A 65 3.73 15.12 7.12
CA GLN A 65 2.45 15.21 6.44
C GLN A 65 1.70 13.89 6.48
N LEU A 66 2.40 12.76 6.58
CA LEU A 66 1.77 11.46 6.75
C LEU A 66 0.92 11.44 8.02
N ARG A 67 -0.37 11.13 7.85
CA ARG A 67 -1.34 10.92 8.94
C ARG A 67 -1.91 9.51 8.82
N PRO A 68 -1.19 8.47 9.29
CA PRO A 68 -1.52 7.07 9.03
C PRO A 68 -2.96 6.71 9.41
N THR A 69 -3.40 7.16 10.59
CA THR A 69 -4.75 6.91 11.09
C THR A 69 -5.81 7.58 10.22
N LYS A 70 -5.63 8.85 9.84
CA LYS A 70 -6.57 9.54 8.94
C LYS A 70 -6.64 8.89 7.57
N PHE A 71 -5.50 8.47 7.03
CA PHE A 71 -5.45 7.79 5.75
C PHE A 71 -6.20 6.45 5.78
N VAL A 72 -5.95 5.63 6.81
CA VAL A 72 -6.68 4.37 7.00
C VAL A 72 -8.16 4.62 7.23
N ASP A 73 -8.53 5.62 8.04
CA ASP A 73 -9.93 6.00 8.26
C ASP A 73 -10.62 6.47 6.98
N ASP A 74 -9.93 7.21 6.12
CA ASP A 74 -10.46 7.67 4.84
C ASP A 74 -10.86 6.46 3.99
N VAL A 75 -9.93 5.53 3.75
CA VAL A 75 -10.21 4.30 3.00
C VAL A 75 -11.34 3.51 3.65
N LEU A 76 -11.30 3.30 4.97
CA LEU A 76 -12.35 2.58 5.70
C LEU A 76 -13.72 3.29 5.64
N SER A 77 -13.75 4.62 5.61
CA SER A 77 -15.00 5.37 5.51
C SER A 77 -15.65 5.24 4.13
N GLN A 78 -14.82 5.30 3.07
CA GLN A 78 -15.26 5.20 1.69
C GLN A 78 -15.70 3.76 1.35
N THR A 79 -15.05 2.75 1.94
CA THR A 79 -15.41 1.34 1.74
C THR A 79 -16.76 0.94 2.35
N ARG A 80 -17.34 1.71 3.29
CA ARG A 80 -18.66 1.44 3.89
C ARG A 80 -19.82 1.45 2.90
N ALA A 81 -19.66 2.13 1.76
CA ALA A 81 -20.67 2.16 0.70
C ALA A 81 -20.72 0.84 -0.10
N TYR A 82 -19.79 -0.09 0.17
CA TYR A 82 -19.60 -1.31 -0.60
C TYR A 82 -19.62 -2.53 0.31
N LYS A 83 -19.89 -3.69 -0.30
CA LYS A 83 -19.61 -5.00 0.28
C LYS A 83 -18.54 -5.64 -0.60
N PHE A 84 -17.34 -5.80 -0.06
CA PHE A 84 -16.21 -6.41 -0.76
C PHE A 84 -16.13 -7.90 -0.42
N ASP A 85 -15.80 -8.72 -1.42
CA ASP A 85 -15.59 -10.15 -1.25
C ASP A 85 -14.12 -10.46 -0.93
N TYR A 86 -13.19 -9.64 -1.43
CA TYR A 86 -11.77 -9.70 -1.10
C TYR A 86 -11.05 -8.39 -1.44
N ILE A 87 -9.83 -8.26 -0.94
CA ILE A 87 -8.94 -7.12 -1.19
C ILE A 87 -7.71 -7.56 -1.99
N VAL A 88 -7.37 -6.77 -3.01
CA VAL A 88 -6.11 -6.86 -3.76
C VAL A 88 -5.29 -5.61 -3.47
N TYR A 89 -4.02 -5.76 -3.17
CA TYR A 89 -3.15 -4.59 -2.96
C TYR A 89 -1.73 -4.81 -3.45
N SER A 90 -1.04 -3.74 -3.82
CA SER A 90 0.40 -3.85 -4.10
C SER A 90 1.17 -4.16 -2.81
N GLU A 91 2.22 -4.98 -2.85
CA GLU A 91 2.97 -5.36 -1.63
C GLU A 91 3.56 -4.13 -0.91
N ALA A 92 3.96 -3.12 -1.68
CA ALA A 92 4.50 -1.85 -1.21
C ALA A 92 3.42 -0.88 -0.67
N TYR A 93 2.13 -1.20 -0.81
CA TYR A 93 1.05 -0.38 -0.28
C TYR A 93 1.10 -0.38 1.25
N PRO A 94 1.25 0.77 1.92
CA PRO A 94 1.26 0.82 3.37
C PRO A 94 -0.14 0.51 3.92
N PHE A 95 -0.21 -0.13 5.09
CA PHE A 95 -1.45 -0.37 5.84
C PHE A 95 -2.45 -1.35 5.23
N ALA A 96 -2.15 -1.96 4.07
CA ALA A 96 -3.01 -2.95 3.41
C ALA A 96 -3.45 -4.07 4.35
N GLY A 97 -2.52 -4.65 5.11
CA GLY A 97 -2.81 -5.70 6.08
C GLY A 97 -3.68 -5.23 7.25
N VAL A 98 -3.55 -3.97 7.68
CA VAL A 98 -4.41 -3.39 8.73
C VAL A 98 -5.83 -3.23 8.18
N ILE A 99 -5.99 -2.65 6.99
CA ILE A 99 -7.29 -2.47 6.35
C ILE A 99 -7.99 -3.82 6.12
N ALA A 100 -7.27 -4.80 5.56
CA ALA A 100 -7.81 -6.15 5.32
C ALA A 100 -8.32 -6.82 6.60
N ARG A 101 -7.58 -6.71 7.71
CA ARG A 101 -7.99 -7.26 9.01
C ARG A 101 -9.17 -6.53 9.64
N ILE A 102 -9.25 -5.21 9.47
CA ILE A 102 -10.39 -4.43 9.97
C ILE A 102 -11.66 -4.78 9.20
N LEU A 103 -11.56 -4.95 7.88
CA LEU A 103 -12.67 -5.34 7.02
C LEU A 103 -13.05 -6.83 7.15
N ASP A 104 -12.17 -7.65 7.73
CA ASP A 104 -12.31 -9.10 7.87
C ASP A 104 -12.62 -9.80 6.53
N ILE A 105 -11.85 -9.43 5.49
CA ILE A 105 -11.98 -10.00 4.14
C ILE A 105 -10.67 -10.68 3.69
N PRO A 106 -10.75 -11.73 2.84
CA PRO A 106 -9.57 -12.36 2.23
C PRO A 106 -8.68 -11.35 1.52
N SER A 107 -7.37 -11.49 1.64
CA SER A 107 -6.40 -10.62 0.98
C SER A 107 -5.50 -11.33 -0.03
N VAL A 108 -5.18 -10.61 -1.10
CA VAL A 108 -4.26 -10.99 -2.18
C VAL A 108 -3.25 -9.86 -2.38
N SER A 109 -1.96 -10.17 -2.43
CA SER A 109 -0.90 -9.20 -2.72
C SER A 109 -0.49 -9.29 -4.18
N SER A 110 -0.24 -8.14 -4.79
CA SER A 110 0.30 -7.98 -6.13
C SER A 110 1.75 -7.50 -6.02
N LEU A 111 2.67 -8.29 -6.57
CA LEU A 111 4.11 -8.04 -6.51
C LEU A 111 4.66 -7.66 -7.88
N ALA A 112 4.84 -6.35 -8.09
CA ALA A 112 5.45 -5.77 -9.29
C ALA A 112 6.95 -6.08 -9.43
N VAL A 113 7.73 -5.88 -8.35
CA VAL A 113 9.18 -6.09 -8.31
C VAL A 113 9.60 -6.39 -6.87
N PHE A 114 10.40 -7.44 -6.66
CA PHE A 114 10.95 -7.79 -5.35
C PHE A 114 12.11 -6.86 -4.97
N VAL A 115 11.87 -5.86 -4.11
CA VAL A 115 12.94 -5.15 -3.39
C VAL A 115 12.70 -5.25 -1.89
N PRO A 116 13.38 -6.17 -1.20
CA PRO A 116 13.23 -6.36 0.25
C PRO A 116 13.53 -5.08 1.03
N LEU A 117 12.80 -4.81 2.12
CA LEU A 117 13.08 -3.69 3.02
C LEU A 117 14.56 -3.61 3.43
N LYS A 118 15.17 -4.78 3.68
CA LYS A 118 16.59 -4.90 4.00
C LYS A 118 17.52 -4.33 2.91
N GLU A 119 17.15 -4.42 1.63
CA GLU A 119 17.93 -3.86 0.52
C GLU A 119 17.73 -2.35 0.44
N LEU A 120 16.53 -1.84 0.73
CA LEU A 120 16.29 -0.39 0.85
C LEU A 120 16.99 0.24 2.06
N LEU A 121 17.18 -0.54 3.13
CA LEU A 121 17.85 -0.12 4.37
C LEU A 121 19.37 -0.34 4.36
N LYS A 122 19.93 -0.99 3.32
CA LYS A 122 21.38 -1.17 3.20
C LYS A 122 22.06 0.14 2.86
N THR A 123 22.86 0.66 3.79
CA THR A 123 23.94 1.60 3.46
C THR A 123 25.03 0.86 2.70
N GLU A 124 25.26 1.22 1.44
CA GLU A 124 26.46 0.77 0.72
C GLU A 124 27.71 1.34 1.40
N LYS A 125 28.62 0.46 1.84
CA LYS A 125 30.00 0.85 2.16
C LYS A 125 30.82 0.73 0.87
N GLN A 126 31.17 1.86 0.26
CA GLN A 126 32.34 1.89 -0.63
C GLN A 126 33.55 2.47 0.10
N ASN A 127 34.69 1.85 -0.19
CA ASN A 127 36.01 2.26 0.28
C ASN A 127 36.29 3.71 -0.10
N GLY A 128 36.61 4.53 0.91
CA GLY A 128 37.28 5.81 0.73
C GLY A 128 36.37 6.96 0.31
N SER A 129 35.98 7.78 1.30
CA SER A 129 35.46 9.14 1.19
C SER A 129 34.02 9.33 0.68
N ASN A 130 33.25 10.04 1.53
CA ASN A 130 31.89 10.56 1.38
C ASN A 130 30.75 9.53 1.32
N ILE A 131 30.10 9.38 2.48
CA ILE A 131 28.83 8.69 2.69
C ILE A 131 27.81 9.24 1.68
N ARG A 132 27.49 8.47 0.64
CA ARG A 132 26.27 8.71 -0.13
C ARG A 132 25.09 8.24 0.70
N MET A 133 24.26 9.22 1.04
CA MET A 133 22.92 9.09 1.61
C MET A 133 22.16 8.00 0.84
N GLY A 134 21.72 6.93 1.50
CA GLY A 134 20.67 6.09 0.94
C GLY A 134 19.45 6.98 0.62
N ALA A 135 18.54 6.53 -0.24
CA ALA A 135 17.37 7.32 -0.68
C ALA A 135 16.53 7.90 0.49
N PHE A 136 16.72 7.36 1.69
CA PHE A 136 16.23 7.88 2.95
C PHE A 136 17.42 8.02 3.93
N GLY A 137 17.59 9.19 4.58
CA GLY A 137 18.78 9.60 5.34
C GLY A 137 19.23 8.74 6.54
N LYS A 138 19.63 9.35 7.67
CA LYS A 138 20.21 8.63 8.82
C LYS A 138 19.27 7.53 9.34
N THR A 139 19.75 6.28 9.39
CA THR A 139 18.99 5.07 9.76
C THR A 139 18.22 5.17 11.08
N SER A 140 18.74 5.87 12.09
CA SER A 140 18.05 6.05 13.38
C SER A 140 16.77 6.89 13.27
N PHE A 141 16.81 7.96 12.45
CA PHE A 141 15.68 8.87 12.25
C PHE A 141 14.52 8.19 11.51
N ILE A 142 14.82 7.23 10.64
CA ILE A 142 13.81 6.43 9.93
C ILE A 142 13.11 5.50 10.93
N MET A 143 13.87 4.82 11.79
CA MET A 143 13.28 3.89 12.77
C MET A 143 12.37 4.60 13.78
N ASP A 144 12.77 5.80 14.25
CA ASP A 144 11.92 6.61 15.14
C ASP A 144 10.60 7.02 14.47
N LYS A 145 10.64 7.37 13.19
CA LYS A 145 9.45 7.69 12.39
C LYS A 145 8.53 6.50 12.21
N LEU A 146 9.09 5.36 11.82
CA LEU A 146 8.31 4.13 11.65
C LEU A 146 7.64 3.75 12.96
N LYS A 147 8.38 3.80 14.08
CA LYS A 147 7.85 3.53 15.42
C LYS A 147 6.65 4.43 15.74
N LYS A 148 6.76 5.73 15.48
CA LYS A 148 5.64 6.66 15.68
C LYS A 148 4.41 6.28 14.85
N ILE A 149 4.59 5.93 13.58
CA ILE A 149 3.49 5.46 12.71
C ILE A 149 2.80 4.24 13.33
N LYS A 150 3.58 3.28 13.83
CA LYS A 150 3.04 2.10 14.51
C LYS A 150 2.28 2.47 15.77
N ASP A 151 2.85 3.33 16.62
CA ASP A 151 2.22 3.75 17.88
C ASP A 151 0.87 4.44 17.61
N ASP A 152 0.81 5.35 16.64
CA ASP A 152 -0.43 6.04 16.23
C ASP A 152 -1.51 5.03 15.76
N LEU A 153 -1.11 4.01 14.99
CA LEU A 153 -2.02 2.95 14.53
C LEU A 153 -2.46 2.04 15.68
N VAL A 154 -1.56 1.65 16.59
CA VAL A 154 -1.87 0.79 17.75
C VAL A 154 -2.83 1.50 18.70
N GLU A 155 -2.64 2.80 18.94
CA GLU A 155 -3.56 3.58 19.77
C GLU A 155 -4.98 3.53 19.21
N ARG A 156 -5.14 3.61 17.88
CA ARG A 156 -6.45 3.65 17.23
C ARG A 156 -7.08 2.29 16.97
N TYR A 157 -6.32 1.33 16.46
CA TYR A 157 -6.82 0.03 15.98
C TYR A 157 -6.39 -1.15 16.88
N LYS A 158 -5.64 -0.88 17.95
CA LYS A 158 -5.27 -1.85 19.00
C LYS A 158 -4.59 -3.10 18.43
N SER A 159 -5.03 -4.29 18.86
CA SER A 159 -4.45 -5.59 18.53
C SER A 159 -4.59 -5.98 17.05
N ILE A 160 -5.29 -5.21 16.23
CA ILE A 160 -5.40 -5.46 14.79
C ILE A 160 -4.08 -5.11 14.08
N VAL A 161 -3.33 -4.15 14.63
CA VAL A 161 -2.04 -3.70 14.08
C VAL A 161 -0.98 -4.77 14.36
N PRO A 162 -0.24 -5.24 13.33
CA PRO A 162 0.79 -6.24 13.54
C PRO A 162 1.94 -5.74 14.42
N GLU A 163 2.53 -6.67 15.18
CA GLU A 163 3.70 -6.36 16.02
C GLU A 163 4.94 -6.01 15.20
N ASP A 164 5.16 -6.71 14.09
CA ASP A 164 6.26 -6.39 13.18
C ASP A 164 5.93 -5.17 12.32
N ILE A 165 6.72 -4.12 12.49
CA ILE A 165 6.57 -2.86 11.77
C ILE A 165 6.82 -3.01 10.27
N SER A 166 7.65 -3.97 9.87
CA SER A 166 7.96 -4.20 8.45
C SER A 166 6.71 -4.63 7.68
N SER A 167 5.82 -5.39 8.35
CA SER A 167 4.56 -5.85 7.77
C SER A 167 3.54 -4.74 7.51
N LEU A 168 3.74 -3.52 8.03
CA LEU A 168 2.92 -2.37 7.66
C LEU A 168 3.24 -1.85 6.25
N PHE A 169 4.47 -2.07 5.78
CA PHE A 169 5.00 -1.54 4.52
C PHE A 169 5.32 -2.64 3.50
N TYR A 170 5.34 -3.90 3.95
CA TYR A 170 5.55 -5.10 3.14
C TYR A 170 4.44 -6.09 3.47
N ASN A 171 3.34 -5.95 2.74
CA ASN A 171 2.13 -6.72 3.01
C ASN A 171 2.16 -8.01 2.19
N LYS A 172 2.73 -9.08 2.75
CA LYS A 172 2.50 -10.44 2.22
C LYS A 172 1.11 -10.92 2.62
N SER A 173 0.38 -11.49 1.67
CA SER A 173 -0.91 -12.11 1.91
C SER A 173 -0.80 -13.65 1.81
N LYS A 174 -1.93 -14.34 1.97
CA LYS A 174 -1.97 -15.81 1.78
C LYS A 174 -1.79 -16.21 0.31
N LEU A 175 -1.99 -15.30 -0.64
CA LEU A 175 -1.88 -15.54 -2.07
C LEU A 175 -1.18 -14.35 -2.76
N ASP A 176 -0.01 -14.60 -3.34
CA ASP A 176 0.80 -13.59 -4.02
C ASP A 176 0.69 -13.75 -5.55
N VAL A 177 0.33 -12.68 -6.25
CA VAL A 177 0.40 -12.58 -7.72
C VAL A 177 1.75 -11.97 -8.09
N VAL A 178 2.57 -12.72 -8.83
CA VAL A 178 3.89 -12.29 -9.31
C VAL A 178 3.83 -12.11 -10.83
N TYR A 179 4.26 -10.94 -11.32
CA TYR A 179 4.35 -10.68 -12.76
C TYR A 179 5.68 -11.25 -13.29
N GLY A 180 5.62 -11.97 -14.42
CA GLY A 180 6.77 -12.56 -15.11
C GLY A 180 6.70 -12.37 -16.61
#